data_AF-A0A2E4DJC6-F1
#
_entry.id   AF-A0A2E4DJC6-F1
#
_cell.length_a   1.000
_cell.length_b   1.000
_cell.length_c   1.000
_cell.angle_alpha   90.00
_cell.angle_beta   90.00
_cell.angle_gamma   90.00
#
_symmetry.space_group_name_H-M   'P 1'
#
loop_
_entity.id
_entity.type
_entity.pdbx_description
1 polymer ?
#
loop_
_entity_poly.entity_id
_entity_poly.type
_entity_poly.pdbx_seq_one_letter_code
_entity_poly.pdbx_strand_id
1 'polypeptide(L)' 'KLEKIIGRSGRGDTCGASYVYMRLTSGPGESTKWAAAATSLKMESDTPLKRTKHDIEDKVNEYK' A
#
# COMPACT_ATOMS: atom_id res chain seq x y z
N LYS A 1 -12.31 1.39 6.28
CA LYS A 1 -12.50 2.89 6.30
C LYS A 1 -11.11 3.51 6.15
N LEU A 2 -10.90 4.48 5.26
CA LEU A 2 -9.58 5.13 5.14
C LEU A 2 -9.42 6.14 6.27
N GLU A 3 -8.31 6.11 7.00
CA GLU A 3 -8.02 7.16 7.97
C GLU A 3 -7.75 8.49 7.26
N LYS A 4 -7.70 9.57 8.04
CA LYS A 4 -7.41 10.91 7.52
C LYS A 4 -6.06 10.90 6.80
N ILE A 5 -5.99 11.52 5.63
CA ILE A 5 -4.73 11.72 4.90
C ILE A 5 -3.89 12.76 5.68
N ILE A 6 -2.71 12.34 6.15
CA ILE A 6 -1.76 13.17 6.90
C ILE A 6 -0.59 13.58 6.01
N GLY A 7 -0.04 12.65 5.22
CA GLY A 7 1.17 12.87 4.42
C GLY A 7 1.05 12.39 2.98
N ARG A 8 1.70 13.09 2.04
CA ARG A 8 1.69 12.72 0.60
C ARG A 8 3.08 12.46 0.02
N SER A 9 4.13 12.72 0.79
CA SER A 9 5.52 12.53 0.35
C SER A 9 5.88 11.04 0.34
N GLY A 10 6.64 10.60 -0.68
CA GLY A 10 7.03 9.21 -0.86
C GLY A 10 5.91 8.24 -1.28
N ARG A 11 4.70 8.74 -1.60
CA ARG A 11 3.58 7.90 -2.03
C ARG A 11 3.84 7.21 -3.38
N GLY A 12 4.55 7.90 -4.29
CA GLY A 12 4.91 7.37 -5.60
C GLY A 12 5.91 6.23 -5.48
N ASP A 13 6.96 6.44 -4.70
CA ASP A 13 7.97 5.42 -4.40
C ASP A 13 7.34 4.22 -3.69
N THR A 14 6.46 4.46 -2.71
CA THR A 14 5.74 3.39 -2.00
C THR A 14 4.86 2.58 -2.96
N CYS A 15 4.10 3.24 -3.83
CA CYS A 15 3.25 2.56 -4.82
C CYS A 15 4.08 1.71 -5.77
N GLY A 16 5.10 2.30 -6.40
CA GLY A 16 5.96 1.61 -7.36
C GLY A 16 6.72 0.45 -6.76
N ALA A 17 7.38 0.67 -5.61
CA ALA A 17 8.13 -0.37 -4.92
C ALA A 17 7.22 -1.53 -4.45
N SER A 18 6.03 -1.21 -3.92
CA SER A 18 5.08 -2.23 -3.47
C SER A 18 4.51 -3.04 -4.63
N TYR A 19 4.26 -2.40 -5.78
CA TYR A 19 3.84 -3.10 -6.99
C TYR A 19 4.91 -4.07 -7.48
N VAL A 20 6.15 -3.59 -7.63
CA VAL A 20 7.28 -4.42 -8.11
C VAL A 20 7.53 -5.58 -7.14
N TYR A 21 7.50 -5.32 -5.82
CA TYR A 21 7.63 -6.35 -4.80
C TYR A 21 6.60 -7.49 -4.98
N MET A 22 5.31 -7.15 -5.14
CA MET A 22 4.29 -8.18 -5.33
C MET A 22 4.35 -8.85 -6.69
N ARG A 23 4.80 -8.15 -7.74
CA ARG A 23 4.96 -8.74 -9.07
C ARG A 23 5.99 -9.87 -9.14
N LEU A 24 6.86 -9.99 -8.13
CA LEU A 24 7.79 -11.11 -8.02
C LEU A 24 7.06 -12.45 -7.81
N THR A 25 5.88 -12.43 -7.19
CA THR A 25 5.15 -13.65 -6.80
C THR A 25 3.67 -13.68 -7.22
N SER A 26 3.10 -12.53 -7.60
CA SER A 26 1.66 -12.37 -7.81
C SER A 26 1.31 -11.75 -9.16
N GLY A 27 0.05 -11.94 -9.56
CA GLY A 27 -0.47 -11.40 -10.81
C GLY A 27 -0.58 -9.86 -10.80
N PRO A 28 -0.78 -9.23 -11.97
CA PRO A 28 -0.95 -7.78 -12.08
C PRO A 28 -2.08 -7.22 -11.22
N GLY A 29 -3.22 -7.93 -11.15
CA GLY A 29 -4.39 -7.47 -10.39
C GLY A 29 -4.14 -7.45 -8.89
N GLU A 30 -3.64 -8.56 -8.33
CA GLU A 30 -3.27 -8.66 -6.91
C GLU A 30 -2.19 -7.66 -6.52
N SER A 31 -1.17 -7.52 -7.38
CA SER A 31 -0.07 -6.56 -7.14
C SER A 31 -0.56 -5.12 -7.18
N THR A 32 -1.55 -4.81 -8.01
CA THR A 32 -2.19 -3.48 -8.04
C THR A 32 -2.98 -3.22 -6.76
N LYS A 33 -3.78 -4.21 -6.31
CA LYS A 33 -4.51 -4.10 -5.03
C LYS A 33 -3.53 -3.89 -3.87
N TRP A 34 -2.43 -4.63 -3.83
CA TRP A 34 -1.39 -4.46 -2.83
C TRP A 34 -0.75 -3.07 -2.83
N ALA A 35 -0.35 -2.59 -4.02
CA ALA A 35 0.26 -1.27 -4.15
C ALA A 35 -0.68 -0.16 -3.70
N ALA A 36 -1.98 -0.27 -4.02
CA ALA A 36 -3.01 0.65 -3.56
C ALA A 36 -3.17 0.61 -2.02
N ALA A 37 -3.12 -0.57 -1.42
CA ALA A 37 -3.20 -0.76 0.04
C ALA A 37 -2.02 -0.13 0.76
N ALA A 38 -0.80 -0.49 0.38
CA ALA A 38 0.42 0.06 0.97
C ALA A 38 0.50 1.59 0.82
N THR A 39 0.10 2.12 -0.34
CA THR A 39 0.08 3.57 -0.59
C THR A 39 -0.98 4.28 0.25
N SER A 40 -2.16 3.68 0.41
CA SER A 40 -3.23 4.22 1.25
C SER A 40 -2.76 4.34 2.70
N LEU A 41 -2.18 3.27 3.25
CA LEU A 41 -1.65 3.25 4.61
C LEU A 41 -0.47 4.21 4.79
N LYS A 42 0.39 4.35 3.78
CA LYS A 42 1.47 5.34 3.78
C LYS A 42 0.93 6.77 3.90
N MET A 43 -0.22 7.07 3.31
CA MET A 43 -0.78 8.42 3.35
C MET A 43 -1.42 8.79 4.69
N GLU A 44 -1.62 7.81 5.58
CA GLU A 44 -2.08 8.02 6.96
C GLU A 44 -0.97 8.58 7.87
N SER A 45 0.26 8.71 7.39
CA SER A 45 1.39 9.31 8.12
C SER A 45 2.26 10.19 7.19
N ASP A 46 2.92 11.18 7.76
CA ASP A 46 4.00 11.94 7.11
C ASP A 46 5.36 11.22 7.15
N THR A 47 5.48 10.16 7.95
CA THR A 47 6.70 9.33 8.07
C THR A 47 6.70 8.16 7.08
N PRO A 48 7.85 7.49 6.81
CA PRO A 48 7.90 6.27 5.99
C PRO A 48 6.85 5.21 6.38
N LEU A 49 6.51 4.31 5.45
CA LEU A 49 5.54 3.24 5.73
C LEU A 49 6.07 2.33 6.85
N LYS A 50 5.43 2.38 8.02
CA LYS A 50 5.77 1.58 9.22
C LYS A 50 4.77 0.45 9.51
N ARG A 51 3.91 0.12 8.54
CA ARG A 51 2.92 -0.95 8.65
C ARG A 51 3.56 -2.31 8.37
N THR A 52 2.99 -3.34 8.98
CA THR A 52 3.41 -4.72 8.74
C THR A 52 2.84 -5.24 7.41
N LYS A 53 3.37 -6.36 6.95
CA LYS A 53 2.82 -7.09 5.79
C LYS A 53 1.33 -7.43 6.01
N HIS A 54 0.98 -7.85 7.23
CA HIS A 54 -0.37 -8.23 7.60
C HIS A 54 -1.36 -7.06 7.52
N ASP A 55 -0.95 -5.87 8.00
CA ASP A 55 -1.79 -4.66 7.88
C ASP A 55 -2.14 -4.34 6.41
N ILE A 56 -1.19 -4.60 5.50
CA ILE A 56 -1.40 -4.40 4.06
C ILE A 56 -2.35 -5.48 3.51
N GLU A 57 -2.19 -6.74 3.92
CA GLU A 57 -3.07 -7.85 3.55
C GLU A 57 -4.52 -7.59 3.98
N ASP A 58 -4.72 -7.17 5.23
CA ASP A 58 -6.03 -6.78 5.76
C ASP A 58 -6.64 -5.65 4.93
N LYS A 59 -5.81 -4.67 4.54
CA LYS A 59 -6.26 -3.57 3.70
C LYS A 59 -6.62 -4.00 2.28
N VAL A 60 -5.89 -4.95 1.70
CA VAL A 60 -6.22 -5.54 0.40
C VAL A 60 -7.56 -6.27 0.47
N ASN A 61 -7.85 -6.96 1.57
CA ASN A 61 -9.13 -7.66 1.77
C ASN A 61 -10.33 -6.71 1.87
N GLU A 62 -10.13 -5.44 2.23
CA GLU A 62 -11.18 -4.41 2.13
C GLU A 62 -11.52 -4.03 0.67
N TYR A 63 -10.66 -4.36 -0.30
CA TYR A 63 -10.85 -4.00 -1.71
C TYR A 63 -11.68 -5.05 -2.45
N LYS A 64 -12.92 -4.65 -2.80
CA LYS A 64 -13.80 -5.39 -3.70
C LYS A 64 -13.07 -5.69 -5.03
#